data_AF-A0A661DWN2-F1
#
_entry.id   AF-A0A661DWN2-F1
#
_cell.length_a   1.000
_cell.length_b   1.000
_cell.length_c   1.000
_cell.angle_alpha   90.00
_cell.angle_beta   90.00
_cell.angle_gamma   90.00
#
_symmetry.space_group_name_H-M   'P 1'
#
loop_
_entity.id
_entity.type
_entity.pdbx_description
1 polymer ?
#
loop_
_entity_poly.entity_id
_entity_poly.type
_entity_poly.pdbx_seq_one_letter_code
_entity_poly.pdbx_strand_id
1 'polypeptide(L)'
;MAKKLNTLDRLIKRADRAIEQAKKLTTKDRKKLNKGTFCGPNRSFPVPDCKHVAVAKAYLGRSKFSKSAKKKIASCINRKAKALGCSVSKKAKAEQEGRHYLFYRELSAEQKDIYRSTAFTTTKELVEQSLKTPNTELDWEHNKQQ
;
A
#
# COMPACT_ATOMS: atom_id res chain seq x y z
N MET A 1 36.67 2.39 -26.43
CA MET A 1 35.61 3.26 -25.85
C MET A 1 34.18 2.69 -26.03
N ALA A 2 33.95 1.38 -25.82
CA ALA A 2 32.66 0.74 -26.16
C ALA A 2 31.64 0.63 -25.00
N LYS A 3 32.05 0.83 -23.73
CA LYS A 3 31.18 0.63 -22.56
C LYS A 3 30.19 1.78 -22.30
N LYS A 4 30.51 3.03 -22.70
CA LYS A 4 29.68 4.23 -22.45
C LYS A 4 28.40 4.30 -23.30
N LEU A 5 28.44 3.80 -24.54
CA LEU A 5 27.27 3.78 -25.44
C LEU A 5 26.15 2.86 -24.91
N ASN A 6 26.51 1.73 -24.29
CA ASN A 6 25.54 0.75 -23.79
C ASN A 6 24.84 1.20 -22.48
N THR A 7 25.48 2.06 -21.68
CA THR A 7 24.87 2.64 -20.47
C THR A 7 23.87 3.75 -20.81
N LEU A 8 24.17 4.60 -21.79
CA LEU A 8 23.27 5.69 -22.19
C LEU A 8 21.97 5.15 -22.81
N ASP A 9 22.05 4.17 -23.72
CA ASP A 9 20.87 3.50 -24.28
C ASP A 9 20.00 2.82 -23.21
N ARG A 10 20.63 2.28 -22.17
CA ARG A 10 19.94 1.65 -21.05
C ARG A 10 19.21 2.69 -20.17
N LEU A 11 19.78 3.89 -20.04
CA LEU A 11 19.16 5.02 -19.34
C LEU A 11 18.01 5.62 -20.16
N ILE A 12 18.19 5.81 -21.47
CA ILE A 12 17.15 6.29 -22.39
C ILE A 12 15.97 5.31 -22.40
N LYS A 13 16.20 4.00 -22.58
CA LYS A 13 15.16 2.97 -22.47
C LYS A 13 14.48 2.91 -21.10
N ARG A 14 15.14 3.36 -20.02
CA ARG A 14 14.51 3.48 -18.70
C ARG A 14 13.67 4.75 -18.59
N ALA A 15 14.14 5.87 -19.12
CA ALA A 15 13.40 7.12 -19.21
C ALA A 15 12.15 6.97 -20.07
N ASP A 16 12.25 6.37 -21.26
CA ASP A 16 11.10 6.13 -22.15
C ASP A 16 10.07 5.20 -21.50
N ARG A 17 10.52 4.15 -20.82
CA ARG A 17 9.63 3.31 -20.02
C ARG A 17 8.98 4.09 -18.89
N ALA A 18 9.70 4.99 -18.21
CA ALA A 18 9.11 5.82 -17.17
C ALA A 18 8.10 6.85 -17.73
N ILE A 19 8.36 7.41 -18.91
CA ILE A 19 7.50 8.35 -19.63
C ILE A 19 6.23 7.66 -20.13
N GLU A 20 6.35 6.50 -20.78
CA GLU A 20 5.20 5.66 -21.19
C GLU A 20 4.39 5.18 -19.98
N GLN A 21 5.05 4.88 -18.86
CA GLN A 21 4.37 4.48 -17.62
C GLN A 21 3.67 5.64 -16.89
N ALA A 22 4.08 6.87 -17.16
CA ALA A 22 3.50 8.08 -16.59
C ALA A 22 2.46 8.74 -17.51
N LYS A 23 2.22 8.21 -18.72
CA LYS A 23 1.23 8.77 -19.64
C LYS A 23 -0.16 8.75 -19.00
N LYS A 24 -0.60 9.95 -18.63
CA LYS A 24 -1.99 10.25 -18.26
C LYS A 24 -2.90 9.73 -19.38
N LEU A 25 -3.91 8.91 -19.06
CA LEU A 25 -4.88 8.49 -20.06
C LEU A 25 -5.46 9.71 -20.77
N THR A 26 -5.46 9.68 -22.11
CA THR A 26 -6.11 10.71 -22.91
C THR A 26 -7.63 10.68 -22.69
N THR A 27 -8.32 11.74 -23.07
CA THR A 27 -9.79 11.79 -23.00
C THR A 27 -10.45 10.70 -23.84
N LYS A 28 -9.85 10.34 -24.98
CA LYS A 28 -10.30 9.23 -25.84
C LYS A 28 -10.15 7.88 -25.13
N ASP A 29 -9.00 7.63 -24.48
CA ASP A 29 -8.76 6.38 -23.76
C ASP A 29 -9.68 6.24 -22.54
N ARG A 30 -9.92 7.35 -21.83
CA ARG A 30 -10.88 7.37 -20.70
C ARG A 30 -12.31 7.01 -21.12
N LYS A 31 -12.73 7.39 -22.33
CA LYS A 31 -14.07 7.06 -22.85
C LYS A 31 -14.21 5.58 -23.17
N LYS A 32 -13.14 4.92 -23.63
CA LYS A 32 -13.10 3.49 -23.94
C LYS A 32 -13.11 2.60 -22.70
N LEU A 33 -12.71 3.12 -21.55
CA LEU A 33 -12.75 2.36 -20.29
C LEU A 33 -14.18 2.15 -19.79
N ASN A 34 -14.43 0.95 -19.25
CA ASN A 34 -15.66 0.61 -18.56
C ASN A 34 -15.93 1.63 -17.42
N LYS A 35 -17.20 1.99 -17.20
CA LYS A 35 -17.63 2.79 -16.04
C LYS A 35 -17.13 2.17 -14.72
N GLY A 36 -17.11 0.85 -14.66
CA GLY A 36 -16.57 0.06 -13.54
C GLY A 36 -15.06 0.23 -13.30
N THR A 37 -14.31 0.92 -14.17
CA THR A 37 -12.86 1.19 -14.04
C THR A 37 -12.56 2.46 -13.25
N PHE A 38 -13.56 3.33 -13.00
CA PHE A 38 -13.34 4.59 -12.28
C PHE A 38 -13.72 4.52 -10.80
N CYS A 39 -13.03 5.31 -9.98
CA CYS A 39 -13.34 5.55 -8.57
C CYS A 39 -13.64 7.03 -8.33
N GLY A 40 -14.53 7.30 -7.38
CA GLY A 40 -14.94 8.66 -7.01
C GLY A 40 -15.97 9.30 -7.94
N PRO A 41 -16.49 10.48 -7.54
CA PRO A 41 -17.54 11.18 -8.28
C PRO A 41 -17.06 11.56 -9.68
N ASN A 42 -17.98 11.64 -10.64
CA ASN A 42 -17.72 12.06 -12.03
C ASN A 42 -16.56 11.33 -12.71
N ARG A 43 -16.35 10.04 -12.37
CA ARG A 43 -15.25 9.23 -12.93
C ARG A 43 -13.87 9.90 -12.72
N SER A 44 -13.66 10.55 -11.57
CA SER A 44 -12.47 11.37 -11.30
C SER A 44 -11.17 10.57 -11.30
N PHE A 45 -11.18 9.34 -10.79
CA PHE A 45 -9.98 8.51 -10.63
C PHE A 45 -10.05 7.26 -11.53
N PRO A 46 -9.44 7.25 -12.72
CA PRO A 46 -9.31 6.02 -13.52
C PRO A 46 -8.37 5.03 -12.82
N VAL A 47 -8.79 3.76 -12.72
CA VAL A 47 -7.99 2.67 -12.13
C VAL A 47 -8.00 1.43 -13.05
N PRO A 48 -7.48 1.53 -14.29
CA PRO A 48 -7.39 0.39 -15.22
C PRO A 48 -6.30 -0.62 -14.85
N ASP A 49 -5.26 -0.18 -14.16
CA ASP A 49 -4.11 -1.02 -13.81
C ASP A 49 -3.48 -0.60 -12.46
N CYS A 50 -2.46 -1.34 -12.04
CA CYS A 50 -1.75 -1.10 -10.78
C CYS A 50 -0.95 0.21 -10.72
N LYS A 51 -0.54 0.76 -11.87
CA LYS A 51 0.16 2.06 -11.91
C LYS A 51 -0.84 3.18 -11.63
N HIS A 52 -2.01 3.08 -12.23
CA HIS A 52 -3.12 4.00 -12.01
C HIS A 52 -3.68 3.92 -10.59
N VAL A 53 -3.60 2.76 -9.92
CA VAL A 53 -3.84 2.66 -8.47
C VAL A 53 -2.89 3.58 -7.69
N ALA A 54 -1.58 3.52 -7.96
CA ALA A 54 -0.58 4.32 -7.25
C ALA A 54 -0.80 5.82 -7.49
N VAL A 55 -1.00 6.21 -8.75
CA VAL A 55 -1.30 7.60 -9.14
C VAL A 55 -2.59 8.08 -8.49
N ALA A 56 -3.65 7.27 -8.49
CA ALA A 56 -4.92 7.62 -7.88
C ALA A 56 -4.79 7.83 -6.36
N LYS A 57 -4.01 7.00 -5.66
CA LYS A 57 -3.72 7.19 -4.22
C LYS A 57 -2.96 8.48 -3.94
N ALA A 58 -1.90 8.75 -4.72
CA ALA A 58 -1.11 9.97 -4.58
C ALA A 58 -1.96 11.23 -4.85
N TYR A 59 -2.78 11.21 -5.90
CA TYR A 59 -3.66 12.32 -6.25
C TYR A 59 -4.77 12.51 -5.20
N LEU A 60 -5.29 11.42 -4.63
CA LEU A 60 -6.32 11.50 -3.58
C LEU A 60 -5.82 12.26 -2.34
N GLY A 61 -4.57 12.06 -1.95
CA GLY A 61 -3.94 12.81 -0.85
C GLY A 61 -3.98 14.31 -1.07
N ARG A 62 -3.69 14.75 -2.30
CA ARG A 62 -3.64 16.16 -2.73
C ARG A 62 -5.01 16.75 -3.10
N SER A 63 -6.03 15.92 -3.26
CA SER A 63 -7.36 16.37 -3.68
C SER A 63 -8.07 17.21 -2.62
N LYS A 64 -8.98 18.09 -3.06
CA LYS A 64 -9.81 18.95 -2.20
C LYS A 64 -11.08 18.26 -1.65
N PHE A 65 -11.20 16.94 -1.81
CA PHE A 65 -12.35 16.19 -1.28
C PHE A 65 -12.38 16.22 0.25
N SER A 66 -13.58 16.15 0.83
CA SER A 66 -13.75 16.01 2.28
C SER A 66 -13.12 14.71 2.80
N LYS A 67 -12.78 14.66 4.10
CA LYS A 67 -12.21 13.45 4.73
C LYS A 67 -13.08 12.20 4.47
N SER A 68 -14.40 12.36 4.60
CA SER A 68 -15.37 11.27 4.33
C SER A 68 -15.35 10.84 2.85
N ALA A 69 -15.35 11.79 1.90
CA ALA A 69 -15.26 11.47 0.48
C ALA A 69 -13.92 10.80 0.14
N LYS A 70 -12.80 11.27 0.71
CA LYS A 70 -11.49 10.63 0.54
C LYS A 70 -11.51 9.18 1.01
N LYS A 71 -12.11 8.87 2.17
CA LYS A 71 -12.23 7.48 2.67
C LYS A 71 -13.01 6.58 1.70
N LYS A 72 -14.14 7.07 1.15
CA LYS A 72 -14.94 6.34 0.16
C LYS A 72 -14.17 6.07 -1.13
N ILE A 73 -13.46 7.09 -1.64
CA ILE A 73 -12.64 6.96 -2.85
C ILE A 73 -11.47 5.99 -2.62
N ALA A 74 -10.77 6.11 -1.48
CA ALA A 74 -9.68 5.21 -1.10
C ALA A 74 -10.14 3.75 -1.04
N SER A 75 -11.31 3.49 -0.45
CA SER A 75 -11.90 2.14 -0.40
C SER A 75 -12.14 1.57 -1.80
N CYS A 76 -12.72 2.36 -2.72
CA CYS A 76 -12.89 1.95 -4.11
C CYS A 76 -11.56 1.61 -4.78
N ILE A 77 -10.54 2.46 -4.62
CA ILE A 77 -9.21 2.25 -5.21
C ILE A 77 -8.57 0.97 -4.65
N ASN A 78 -8.67 0.74 -3.33
CA ASN A 78 -8.11 -0.45 -2.69
C ASN A 78 -8.80 -1.73 -3.14
N ARG A 79 -10.14 -1.73 -3.28
CA ARG A 79 -10.88 -2.89 -3.80
C ARG A 79 -10.42 -3.25 -5.22
N LYS A 80 -10.23 -2.25 -6.08
CA LYS A 80 -9.71 -2.48 -7.44
C LYS A 80 -8.26 -2.92 -7.44
N ALA A 81 -7.44 -2.34 -6.58
CA ALA A 81 -6.06 -2.77 -6.41
C ALA A 81 -5.98 -4.27 -6.06
N LYS A 82 -6.87 -4.74 -5.18
CA LYS A 82 -6.99 -6.16 -4.84
C LYS A 82 -7.45 -7.00 -6.04
N ALA A 83 -8.48 -6.57 -6.75
CA ALA A 83 -8.99 -7.27 -7.94
C ALA A 83 -7.95 -7.36 -9.07
N LEU A 84 -7.08 -6.36 -9.20
CA LEU A 84 -6.01 -6.30 -10.18
C LEU A 84 -4.73 -7.03 -9.73
N GLY A 85 -4.71 -7.63 -8.53
CA GLY A 85 -3.52 -8.30 -7.99
C GLY A 85 -2.34 -7.36 -7.74
N CYS A 86 -2.60 -6.07 -7.52
CA CYS A 86 -1.54 -5.10 -7.31
C CYS A 86 -0.82 -5.39 -5.99
N SER A 87 0.38 -5.97 -6.07
CA SER A 87 1.24 -6.13 -4.92
C SER A 87 1.51 -4.75 -4.33
N VAL A 88 1.14 -4.52 -3.07
CA VAL A 88 1.86 -3.55 -2.24
C VAL A 88 3.33 -3.92 -2.38
N SER A 89 4.12 -3.01 -2.94
CA SER A 89 5.48 -3.32 -3.35
C SER A 89 6.19 -4.01 -2.19
N LYS A 90 6.92 -5.11 -2.46
CA LYS A 90 7.77 -5.77 -1.46
C LYS A 90 8.64 -4.76 -0.71
N LYS A 91 8.96 -3.61 -1.32
CA LYS A 91 9.64 -2.48 -0.69
C LYS A 91 8.85 -1.83 0.45
N ALA A 92 7.54 -1.61 0.33
CA ALA A 92 6.72 -1.08 1.43
C ALA A 92 6.52 -2.12 2.55
N LYS A 93 6.38 -3.40 2.19
CA LYS A 93 6.31 -4.49 3.17
C LYS A 93 7.65 -4.70 3.88
N ALA A 94 8.76 -4.72 3.14
CA ALA A 94 10.13 -4.79 3.66
C ALA A 94 10.60 -3.50 4.33
N GLU A 95 9.99 -2.34 4.07
CA GLU A 95 10.25 -1.09 4.79
C GLU A 95 9.43 -1.02 6.09
N GLN A 96 8.21 -1.58 6.11
CA GLN A 96 7.43 -1.78 7.33
C GLN A 96 8.07 -2.85 8.23
N GLU A 97 8.46 -4.00 7.67
CA GLU A 97 9.22 -5.07 8.34
C GLU A 97 10.66 -4.63 8.65
N GLY A 98 11.27 -3.81 7.78
CA GLY A 98 12.62 -3.27 7.97
C GLY A 98 12.69 -2.21 9.06
N ARG A 99 11.67 -1.36 9.22
CA ARG A 99 11.55 -0.46 10.40
C ARG A 99 11.38 -1.24 11.69
N HIS A 100 10.62 -2.34 11.66
CA HIS A 100 10.50 -3.25 12.80
C HIS A 100 11.87 -3.88 13.14
N TYR A 101 12.68 -4.24 12.15
CA TYR A 101 14.03 -4.76 12.35
C TYR A 101 15.03 -3.70 12.85
N LEU A 102 14.96 -2.47 12.35
CA LEU A 102 15.81 -1.36 12.81
C LEU A 102 15.50 -0.95 14.26
N PHE A 103 14.22 -0.83 14.60
CA PHE A 103 13.79 -0.62 15.99
C PHE A 103 14.31 -1.74 16.90
N TYR A 104 14.18 -2.99 16.48
CA TYR A 104 14.65 -4.15 17.24
C TYR A 104 16.17 -4.17 17.47
N ARG A 105 16.96 -3.63 16.53
CA ARG A 105 18.42 -3.54 16.64
C ARG A 105 18.87 -2.48 17.66
N GLU A 106 18.11 -1.40 17.79
CA GLU A 106 18.37 -0.27 18.70
C GLU A 106 17.97 -0.54 20.17
N LEU A 107 17.19 -1.58 20.43
CA LEU A 107 16.77 -1.95 21.79
C LEU A 107 17.93 -2.46 22.66
N SER A 108 17.88 -2.15 23.96
CA SER A 108 18.73 -2.76 24.99
C SER A 108 18.49 -4.27 25.10
N ALA A 109 19.39 -4.99 25.78
CA ALA A 109 19.20 -6.43 26.01
C ALA A 109 17.90 -6.70 26.80
N GLU A 110 17.60 -5.92 27.85
CA GLU A 110 16.37 -6.11 28.63
C GLU A 110 15.11 -5.83 27.81
N GLN A 111 15.15 -4.81 26.94
CA GLN A 111 14.03 -4.49 26.06
C GLN A 111 13.79 -5.57 25.00
N LYS A 112 14.85 -6.23 24.52
CA LYS A 112 14.75 -7.37 23.59
C LYS A 112 14.11 -8.59 24.26
N ASP A 113 14.39 -8.82 25.53
CA ASP A 113 13.80 -9.91 26.31
C ASP A 113 12.31 -9.64 26.55
N ILE A 114 11.92 -8.41 26.88
CA ILE A 114 10.51 -8.01 26.97
C ILE A 114 9.81 -8.22 25.61
N TYR A 115 10.44 -7.81 24.50
CA TYR A 115 9.86 -7.97 23.17
C TYR A 115 9.70 -9.44 22.73
N ARG A 116 10.56 -10.33 23.23
CA ARG A 116 10.48 -11.79 23.02
C ARG A 116 9.61 -12.49 24.06
N SER A 117 9.20 -11.80 25.12
CA SER A 117 8.40 -12.41 26.17
C SER A 117 7.05 -12.88 25.63
N THR A 118 6.60 -14.01 26.15
CA THR A 118 5.28 -14.56 25.84
C THR A 118 4.16 -13.57 26.16
N ALA A 119 4.31 -12.80 27.25
CA ALA A 119 3.37 -11.75 27.63
C ALA A 119 3.21 -10.67 26.54
N PHE A 120 4.32 -10.21 25.95
CA PHE A 120 4.28 -9.20 24.89
C PHE A 120 3.71 -9.77 23.58
N THR A 121 4.09 -10.99 23.19
CA THR A 121 3.56 -11.62 21.97
C THR A 121 2.06 -11.86 22.06
N THR A 122 1.57 -12.39 23.18
CA THR A 122 0.14 -12.63 23.39
C THR A 122 -0.65 -11.32 23.39
N THR A 123 -0.12 -10.27 24.04
CA THR A 123 -0.77 -8.95 24.04
C THR A 123 -0.85 -8.36 22.64
N LYS A 124 0.23 -8.47 21.85
CA LYS A 124 0.25 -8.00 20.47
C LYS A 124 -0.80 -8.72 19.62
N GLU A 125 -0.91 -10.03 19.75
CA GLU A 125 -1.90 -10.83 19.03
C GLU A 125 -3.33 -10.44 19.38
N LEU A 126 -3.62 -10.23 20.68
CA LEU A 126 -4.94 -9.80 21.15
C LEU A 126 -5.30 -8.39 20.64
N VAL A 127 -4.35 -7.46 20.66
CA VAL A 127 -4.55 -6.12 20.08
C VAL A 127 -4.80 -6.20 18.58
N GLU A 128 -4.03 -7.02 17.85
CA GLU A 128 -4.23 -7.21 16.42
C GLU A 128 -5.59 -7.86 16.09
N GLN A 129 -6.06 -8.79 16.93
CA GLN A 129 -7.39 -9.39 16.81
C GLN A 129 -8.48 -8.34 17.06
N SER A 130 -8.36 -7.54 18.13
CA SER A 130 -9.30 -6.47 18.45
C SER A 130 -9.44 -5.43 17.34
N LEU A 131 -8.32 -5.04 16.72
CA LEU A 131 -8.32 -4.11 15.59
C LEU A 131 -9.00 -4.70 14.34
N LYS A 132 -9.01 -6.03 14.18
CA LYS A 132 -9.68 -6.72 13.08
C LYS A 132 -11.19 -6.87 13.33
N THR A 133 -11.62 -6.94 14.58
CA THR A 133 -13.02 -7.11 14.98
C THR A 133 -13.44 -6.06 16.03
N PRO A 134 -13.62 -4.79 15.62
CA PRO A 134 -13.77 -3.67 16.56
C PRO A 134 -15.05 -3.68 17.43
N ASN A 135 -15.92 -4.70 17.31
CA ASN A 135 -17.18 -4.85 18.05
C ASN A 135 -17.40 -6.26 18.65
N THR A 136 -16.39 -7.13 18.66
CA THR A 136 -16.47 -8.40 19.40
C THR A 136 -15.71 -8.25 20.71
N GLU A 137 -16.37 -8.62 21.81
CA GLU A 137 -15.77 -8.68 23.14
C GLU A 137 -14.59 -9.66 23.13
N LEU A 138 -13.41 -9.19 23.56
CA LEU A 138 -12.21 -10.02 23.65
C LEU A 138 -12.42 -11.01 24.80
N ASP A 139 -12.51 -12.29 24.48
CA ASP A 139 -12.72 -13.34 25.46
C ASP A 139 -11.39 -13.71 26.14
N TRP A 140 -11.05 -13.02 27.23
CA TRP A 140 -9.79 -13.13 27.97
C TRP A 140 -9.64 -14.47 28.73
N GLU A 141 -10.69 -15.28 28.81
CA GLU A 141 -10.71 -16.52 29.59
C GLU A 141 -10.11 -17.73 28.86
N HIS A 142 -10.06 -17.70 27.52
CA HIS A 142 -9.65 -18.86 26.71
C HIS A 142 -8.12 -19.07 26.60
N ASN A 143 -7.29 -18.13 27.06
CA ASN A 143 -5.83 -18.16 26.82
C ASN A 143 -4.99 -18.40 28.10
N LYS A 144 -5.61 -18.90 29.17
CA LYS A 144 -4.92 -19.24 30.44
C LYS A 144 -4.35 -20.67 30.49
N GLN A 145 -4.38 -21.44 29.40
CA GLN A 145 -3.99 -22.86 29.40
C GLN A 145 -2.95 -23.28 28.34
N GLN A 146 -2.12 -22.38 27.80
CA GLN A 146 -0.95 -22.76 27.00
C GLN A 146 0.32 -22.11 27.52
#